data_AF-A0AAD3Y967-F1
#
_entry.id   AF-A0AAD3Y967-F1
#
_cell.length_a   1.000
_cell.length_b   1.000
_cell.length_c   1.000
_cell.angle_alpha   90.00
_cell.angle_beta   90.00
_cell.angle_gamma   90.00
#
_symmetry.space_group_name_H-M   'P 1'
#
loop_
_entity.id
_entity.type
_entity.pdbx_description
1 polymer ?
#
loop_
_entity_poly.entity_id
_entity_poly.type
_entity_poly.pdbx_seq_one_letter_code
_entity_poly.pdbx_strand_id
1 'polypeptide(L)'
;MTEIPSSAISASGYSIPVTENVNNAAISFNGIHENTVKHAEVVLKTNFYGPKLLIEALLPVFRCSTSKSRILNLSSRLGLINKVRNPKIRTILEDEENLTAERIEGVLNLFTEHVNNGRWESEGWPETWTEYAVSKLALNAYSRLLAKRLKDCNIGHNQASRPDSRTVMTGGKGSQRRPCRR
;
A
#
# COMPACT_ATOMS: atom_id res chain seq x y z
N MET A 1 30.16 -38.22 9.19
CA MET A 1 28.96 -37.35 9.14
C MET A 1 28.68 -36.91 10.56
N THR A 2 29.30 -35.81 10.97
CA THR A 2 29.11 -35.21 12.30
C THR A 2 28.12 -34.07 12.15
N GLU A 3 27.00 -34.19 12.85
CA GLU A 3 25.95 -33.18 12.93
C GLU A 3 26.51 -31.85 13.45
N ILE A 4 26.15 -30.75 12.78
CA ILE A 4 26.49 -29.40 13.24
C ILE A 4 25.46 -29.00 14.31
N PRO A 5 25.89 -28.63 15.54
CA PRO A 5 24.97 -28.27 16.60
C PRO A 5 24.27 -26.93 16.32
N SER A 6 23.01 -26.84 16.76
CA SER A 6 22.07 -25.71 16.59
C SER A 6 22.48 -24.39 17.28
N SER A 7 23.74 -24.24 17.69
CA SER A 7 24.27 -23.05 18.39
C SER A 7 25.09 -22.11 17.48
N ALA A 8 25.15 -22.37 16.17
CA ALA A 8 26.01 -21.63 15.24
C ALA A 8 25.35 -20.37 14.60
N ILE A 9 24.44 -19.69 15.29
CA ILE A 9 24.07 -18.30 14.96
C ILE A 9 24.25 -17.43 16.21
N SER A 10 25.46 -17.46 16.77
CA SER A 10 25.97 -16.36 17.59
C SER A 10 26.64 -15.36 16.63
N ALA A 11 25.84 -14.45 16.07
CA ALA A 11 26.37 -13.26 15.44
C ALA A 11 26.51 -12.17 16.50
N SER A 12 27.71 -12.02 17.06
CA SER A 12 28.04 -10.86 17.86
C SER A 12 28.09 -9.62 16.98
N GLY A 13 27.18 -8.67 17.25
CA GLY A 13 27.40 -7.25 16.95
C GLY A 13 26.69 -6.74 15.70
N TYR A 14 25.57 -6.06 15.91
CA TYR A 14 24.70 -5.41 14.92
C TYR A 14 23.88 -6.33 14.01
N SER A 15 22.84 -6.98 14.57
CA SER A 15 21.57 -6.88 13.85
C SER A 15 21.15 -5.41 13.99
N ILE A 16 21.10 -4.67 12.89
CA ILE A 16 20.34 -3.42 12.92
C ILE A 16 18.89 -3.91 13.04
N PRO A 17 18.20 -3.75 14.17
CA PRO A 17 16.77 -4.01 14.18
C PRO A 17 16.19 -3.05 13.15
N VAL A 18 15.62 -3.57 12.07
CA VAL A 18 14.81 -2.73 11.19
C VAL A 18 13.62 -2.35 12.04
N THR A 19 13.67 -1.17 12.65
CA THR A 19 12.61 -0.68 13.52
C THR A 19 11.59 0.12 12.73
N GLU A 20 11.92 0.53 11.51
CA GLU A 20 11.05 1.34 10.68
C GLU A 20 11.08 0.88 9.22
N ASN A 21 9.89 0.67 8.65
CA ASN A 21 9.69 0.55 7.22
C ASN A 21 8.73 1.63 6.74
N VAL A 22 9.18 2.40 5.75
CA VAL A 22 8.37 3.42 5.08
C VAL A 22 8.17 3.01 3.62
N ASN A 23 6.98 2.51 3.32
CA ASN A 23 6.57 2.16 1.96
C ASN A 23 6.18 3.43 1.19
N ASN A 24 7.19 4.15 0.70
CA ASN A 24 7.04 5.39 -0.08
C ASN A 24 7.00 5.18 -1.59
N ALA A 25 7.63 4.11 -2.10
CA ALA A 25 7.74 3.88 -3.54
C ALA A 25 6.35 3.84 -4.19
N ALA A 26 6.16 4.68 -5.22
CA ALA A 26 4.93 4.74 -6.00
C ALA A 26 5.19 5.34 -7.37
N ILE A 27 4.42 4.91 -8.36
CA ILE A 27 4.42 5.44 -9.73
C ILE A 27 3.00 5.81 -10.16
N SER A 28 2.89 6.77 -11.06
CA SER A 28 1.69 7.12 -11.81
C SER A 28 2.14 7.55 -13.20
N PHE A 29 1.46 7.07 -14.24
CA PHE A 29 1.73 7.48 -15.62
C PHE A 29 0.79 8.58 -16.09
N ASN A 30 -0.30 8.83 -15.37
CA ASN A 30 -1.27 9.86 -15.72
C ASN A 30 -0.74 11.26 -15.39
N GLY A 31 -0.73 12.12 -16.39
CA GLY A 31 -0.62 13.57 -16.18
C GLY A 31 -1.83 14.16 -15.46
N ILE A 32 -1.73 15.44 -15.08
CA ILE A 32 -2.77 16.13 -14.28
C ILE A 32 -4.13 16.19 -14.98
N HIS A 33 -4.14 16.19 -16.31
CA HIS A 33 -5.36 16.26 -17.14
C HIS A 33 -5.64 14.94 -17.88
N GLU A 34 -4.95 13.87 -17.50
CA GLU A 34 -5.05 12.57 -18.13
C GLU A 34 -5.66 11.56 -17.16
N ASN A 35 -6.41 10.61 -17.72
CA ASN A 35 -6.89 9.46 -16.97
C ASN A 35 -6.91 8.23 -17.88
N THR A 36 -5.85 7.45 -17.79
CA THR A 36 -5.67 6.21 -18.55
C THR A 36 -5.43 5.05 -17.60
N VAL A 37 -5.72 3.84 -18.09
CA VAL A 37 -5.50 2.56 -17.40
C VAL A 37 -4.51 1.68 -18.16
N LYS A 38 -3.77 2.24 -19.12
CA LYS A 38 -2.84 1.50 -19.99
C LYS A 38 -1.70 0.82 -19.22
N HIS A 39 -1.37 1.34 -18.05
CA HIS A 39 -0.28 0.85 -17.22
C HIS A 39 -0.78 0.25 -15.90
N ALA A 40 -2.06 -0.15 -15.86
CA ALA A 40 -2.74 -0.58 -14.65
C ALA A 40 -1.95 -1.68 -13.92
N GLU A 41 -1.52 -2.71 -14.63
CA GLU A 41 -0.73 -3.79 -14.04
C GLU A 41 0.59 -3.30 -13.42
N VAL A 42 1.31 -2.41 -14.09
CA VAL A 42 2.62 -1.90 -13.62
C VAL A 42 2.43 -1.04 -12.37
N VAL A 43 1.39 -0.20 -12.38
CA VAL A 43 1.01 0.64 -11.23
C VAL A 43 0.58 -0.24 -10.05
N LEU A 44 -0.25 -1.26 -10.25
CA LEU A 44 -0.65 -2.19 -9.19
C LEU A 44 0.53 -2.97 -8.62
N LYS A 45 1.39 -3.52 -9.50
CA LYS A 45 2.62 -4.25 -9.10
C LYS A 45 3.50 -3.39 -8.21
N THR A 46 3.69 -2.12 -8.57
CA THR A 46 4.58 -1.22 -7.83
C THR A 46 3.94 -0.67 -6.55
N ASN A 47 2.70 -0.18 -6.64
CA ASN A 47 2.10 0.62 -5.57
C ASN A 47 1.37 -0.22 -4.51
N PHE A 48 1.00 -1.46 -4.84
CA PHE A 48 0.32 -2.38 -3.92
C PHE A 48 1.16 -3.64 -3.66
N TYR A 49 1.47 -4.42 -4.69
CA TYR A 49 2.17 -5.69 -4.51
C TYR A 49 3.59 -5.49 -3.96
N GLY A 50 4.31 -4.46 -4.40
CA GLY A 50 5.63 -4.10 -3.86
C GLY A 50 5.62 -3.91 -2.34
N PRO A 51 4.83 -2.96 -1.80
CA PRO A 51 4.66 -2.80 -0.35
C PRO A 51 4.18 -4.06 0.36
N LYS A 52 3.21 -4.80 -0.21
CA LYS A 52 2.70 -6.06 0.36
C LYS A 52 3.83 -7.09 0.56
N LEU A 53 4.56 -7.39 -0.51
CA LEU A 53 5.65 -8.36 -0.49
C LEU A 53 6.79 -7.93 0.44
N LEU A 54 7.14 -6.64 0.43
CA LEU A 54 8.16 -6.11 1.33
C LEU A 54 7.75 -6.22 2.80
N ILE A 55 6.50 -5.91 3.13
CA ILE A 55 5.98 -6.09 4.48
C ILE A 55 6.02 -7.57 4.86
N GLU A 56 5.51 -8.46 4.02
CA GLU A 56 5.49 -9.91 4.28
C GLU A 56 6.89 -10.47 4.53
N ALA A 57 7.89 -10.02 3.76
CA ALA A 57 9.29 -10.41 3.94
C ALA A 57 9.92 -9.86 5.24
N LEU A 58 9.53 -8.65 5.67
CA LEU A 58 10.08 -8.01 6.87
C LEU A 58 9.35 -8.38 8.17
N LEU A 59 8.14 -8.93 8.10
CA LEU A 59 7.36 -9.31 9.28
C LEU A 59 8.12 -10.24 10.26
N PRO A 60 8.84 -11.29 9.82
CA PRO A 60 9.65 -12.11 10.72
C PRO A 60 10.72 -11.30 11.46
N VAL A 61 11.40 -10.38 10.74
CA VAL A 61 12.44 -9.52 11.32
C VAL A 61 11.85 -8.57 12.36
N PHE A 62 10.69 -7.97 12.09
CA PHE A 62 10.00 -7.10 13.06
C PHE A 62 9.56 -7.84 14.32
N ARG A 63 9.15 -9.11 14.20
CA ARG A 63 8.76 -9.94 15.34
C ARG A 63 9.95 -10.33 16.23
N CYS A 64 11.14 -10.46 15.66
CA CYS A 64 12.37 -10.75 16.40
C CYS A 64 12.98 -9.51 17.08
N SER A 65 12.54 -8.30 16.71
CA SER A 65 13.04 -7.06 17.29
C SER A 65 12.59 -6.91 18.75
N THR A 66 13.54 -6.67 19.65
CA THR A 66 13.26 -6.30 21.05
C THR A 66 12.73 -4.87 21.17
N SER A 67 12.94 -4.04 20.14
CA SER A 67 12.45 -2.67 20.04
C SER A 67 11.15 -2.60 19.25
N LYS A 68 10.32 -1.59 19.56
CA LYS A 68 9.06 -1.33 18.84
C LYS A 68 9.34 -1.06 17.36
N SER A 69 8.74 -1.87 16.50
CA SER A 69 8.84 -1.69 15.04
C SER A 69 7.67 -0.85 14.52
N ARG A 70 7.84 -0.17 13.38
CA ARG A 70 6.83 0.67 12.74
C ARG A 70 6.78 0.41 11.24
N ILE A 71 5.58 0.22 10.72
CA ILE A 71 5.29 0.16 9.29
C ILE A 71 4.46 1.38 8.93
N LEU A 72 4.95 2.18 7.98
CA LEU A 72 4.26 3.35 7.44
C LEU A 72 3.97 3.15 5.96
N ASN A 73 2.69 3.04 5.60
CA ASN A 73 2.25 3.02 4.22
C ASN A 73 1.90 4.43 3.73
N LEU A 74 2.57 4.89 2.67
CA LEU A 74 2.24 6.17 2.05
C LEU A 74 1.18 5.99 0.95
N SER A 75 0.02 6.59 1.21
CA SER A 75 -1.16 6.55 0.36
C SER A 75 -1.55 7.92 -0.17
N SER A 76 -2.74 8.00 -0.76
CA SER A 76 -3.33 9.20 -1.34
C SER A 76 -4.80 9.32 -0.96
N ARG A 77 -5.29 10.57 -0.95
CA ARG A 77 -6.72 10.90 -0.86
C ARG A 77 -7.54 10.36 -2.04
N LEU A 78 -6.89 10.06 -3.16
CA LEU A 78 -7.53 9.41 -4.31
C LEU A 78 -7.89 7.95 -4.02
N GLY A 79 -7.19 7.29 -3.09
CA GLY A 79 -7.48 5.92 -2.66
C GLY A 79 -8.54 5.81 -1.56
N LEU A 80 -9.36 6.85 -1.33
CA LEU A 80 -10.43 6.79 -0.35
C LEU A 80 -11.60 5.96 -0.89
N ILE A 81 -12.22 5.17 0.00
CA ILE A 81 -13.33 4.26 -0.37
C ILE A 81 -14.53 5.01 -0.97
N ASN A 82 -14.77 6.25 -0.55
CA ASN A 82 -15.84 7.11 -1.07
C ASN A 82 -15.63 7.56 -2.53
N LYS A 83 -14.48 7.27 -3.13
CA LYS A 83 -14.22 7.49 -4.56
C LYS A 83 -14.68 6.32 -5.43
N VAL A 84 -14.97 5.17 -4.83
CA VAL A 84 -15.55 4.02 -5.52
C VAL A 84 -17.06 4.22 -5.58
N ARG A 85 -17.64 4.13 -6.77
CA ARG A 85 -19.09 4.25 -6.99
C ARG A 85 -19.79 2.89 -6.99
N ASN A 86 -19.05 1.83 -7.30
CA ASN A 86 -19.56 0.47 -7.29
C ASN A 86 -19.85 -0.01 -5.85
N PRO A 87 -21.12 -0.26 -5.49
CA PRO A 87 -21.48 -0.65 -4.12
C PRO A 87 -20.93 -2.02 -3.75
N LYS A 88 -20.82 -2.97 -4.70
CA LYS A 88 -20.32 -4.32 -4.42
C LYS A 88 -18.85 -4.28 -3.99
N ILE A 89 -18.03 -3.49 -4.70
CA ILE A 89 -16.62 -3.29 -4.37
C ILE A 89 -16.48 -2.63 -3.01
N ARG A 90 -17.33 -1.63 -2.72
CA ARG A 90 -17.34 -0.97 -1.41
C ARG A 90 -17.65 -1.94 -0.29
N THR A 91 -18.71 -2.75 -0.42
CA THR A 91 -19.08 -3.75 0.58
C THR A 91 -17.93 -4.70 0.88
N ILE A 92 -17.20 -5.19 -0.14
CA ILE A 92 -16.05 -6.09 0.07
C ILE A 92 -14.95 -5.42 0.89
N LEU A 93 -14.65 -4.15 0.60
CA LEU A 93 -13.56 -3.42 1.26
C LEU A 93 -13.97 -2.80 2.61
N GLU A 94 -15.26 -2.58 2.86
CA GLU A 94 -15.80 -2.05 4.13
C GLU A 94 -16.06 -3.17 5.16
N ASP A 95 -16.14 -4.43 4.75
CA ASP A 95 -16.30 -5.61 5.61
C ASP A 95 -15.02 -5.92 6.41
N GLU A 96 -14.78 -5.18 7.49
CA GLU A 96 -13.59 -5.30 8.34
C GLU A 96 -13.45 -6.66 9.05
N GLU A 97 -14.57 -7.35 9.28
CA GLU A 97 -14.58 -8.66 9.93
C GLU A 97 -13.96 -9.71 9.03
N ASN A 98 -14.40 -9.75 7.76
CA ASN A 98 -14.00 -10.76 6.79
C ASN A 98 -12.95 -10.26 5.79
N LEU A 99 -12.40 -9.05 5.94
CA LEU A 99 -11.36 -8.54 5.05
C LEU A 99 -10.11 -9.44 5.12
N THR A 100 -9.70 -9.98 3.97
CA THR A 100 -8.47 -10.76 3.84
C THR A 100 -7.60 -10.23 2.70
N ALA A 101 -6.36 -10.69 2.62
CA ALA A 101 -5.46 -10.31 1.53
C ALA A 101 -6.02 -10.77 0.18
N GLU A 102 -6.60 -11.97 0.15
CA GLU A 102 -7.18 -12.62 -1.02
C GLU A 102 -8.42 -11.84 -1.51
N ARG A 103 -9.25 -11.31 -0.60
CA ARG A 103 -10.38 -10.44 -0.98
C ARG A 103 -9.92 -9.13 -1.60
N ILE A 104 -8.86 -8.52 -1.06
CA ILE A 104 -8.28 -7.29 -1.62
C ILE A 104 -7.69 -7.57 -3.01
N GLU A 105 -6.95 -8.67 -3.15
CA GLU A 105 -6.40 -9.13 -4.44
C GLU A 105 -7.51 -9.48 -5.43
N GLY A 106 -8.63 -10.05 -4.96
CA GLY A 106 -9.82 -10.29 -5.77
C GLY A 106 -10.40 -9.00 -6.37
N VAL A 107 -10.45 -7.92 -5.60
CA VAL A 107 -10.85 -6.59 -6.11
C VAL A 107 -9.87 -6.07 -7.16
N LEU A 108 -8.56 -6.27 -6.98
CA LEU A 108 -7.55 -5.86 -7.97
C LEU A 108 -7.61 -6.69 -9.26
N ASN A 109 -7.89 -7.98 -9.14
CA ASN A 109 -8.11 -8.87 -10.28
C ASN A 109 -9.36 -8.44 -11.05
N LEU A 110 -10.46 -8.13 -10.35
CA LEU A 110 -11.68 -7.60 -10.96
C LEU A 110 -11.43 -6.28 -11.71
N PHE A 111 -10.65 -5.38 -11.11
CA PHE A 111 -10.24 -4.13 -11.78
C PHE A 111 -9.47 -4.43 -13.07
N THR A 112 -8.48 -5.31 -13.01
CA THR A 112 -7.65 -5.69 -14.17
C THR A 112 -8.49 -6.34 -15.26
N GLU A 113 -9.44 -7.19 -14.89
CA GLU A 113 -10.41 -7.79 -15.81
C GLU A 113 -11.28 -6.71 -16.50
N HIS A 114 -11.78 -5.74 -15.75
CA HIS A 114 -12.58 -4.64 -16.30
C HIS A 114 -11.75 -3.71 -17.19
N VAL A 115 -10.47 -3.51 -16.88
CA VAL A 115 -9.53 -2.78 -17.74
C VAL A 115 -9.32 -3.53 -19.06
N ASN A 116 -9.02 -4.82 -19.01
CA ASN A 116 -8.76 -5.65 -20.20
C ASN A 116 -10.00 -5.77 -21.10
N ASN A 117 -11.19 -5.78 -20.51
CA ASN A 117 -12.45 -5.79 -21.24
C ASN A 117 -12.93 -4.39 -21.69
N GLY A 118 -12.20 -3.32 -21.37
CA GLY A 118 -12.59 -1.95 -21.71
C GLY A 118 -13.83 -1.44 -20.95
N ARG A 119 -14.23 -2.07 -19.85
CA ARG A 119 -15.46 -1.75 -19.07
C ARG A 119 -15.21 -0.95 -17.80
N TRP A 120 -13.96 -0.63 -17.49
CA TRP A 120 -13.58 0.04 -16.23
C TRP A 120 -14.31 1.38 -15.99
N GLU A 121 -14.62 2.17 -17.02
CA GLU A 121 -15.35 3.43 -16.83
C GLU A 121 -16.78 3.22 -16.32
N SER A 122 -17.48 2.22 -16.85
CA SER A 122 -18.86 1.89 -16.47
C SER A 122 -18.98 1.13 -15.15
N GLU A 123 -17.90 0.51 -14.67
CA GLU A 123 -17.91 -0.39 -13.51
C GLU A 123 -17.75 0.34 -12.16
N GLY A 124 -17.79 1.68 -12.17
CA GLY A 124 -17.86 2.49 -10.95
C GLY A 124 -16.54 2.55 -10.17
N TRP A 125 -15.41 2.43 -10.84
CA TRP A 125 -14.08 2.69 -10.28
C TRP A 125 -13.84 4.21 -10.07
N PRO A 126 -12.81 4.61 -9.30
CA PRO A 126 -12.45 6.03 -9.16
C PRO A 126 -12.17 6.70 -10.50
N GLU A 127 -12.72 7.90 -10.71
CA GLU A 127 -12.63 8.62 -12.01
C GLU A 127 -11.33 9.39 -12.24
N THR A 128 -10.56 9.66 -11.18
CA THR A 128 -9.34 10.47 -11.27
C THR A 128 -8.13 9.59 -11.01
N TRP A 129 -7.22 9.54 -11.99
CA TRP A 129 -6.03 8.69 -11.98
C TRP A 129 -6.37 7.25 -11.57
N THR A 130 -7.31 6.63 -12.29
CA THR A 130 -8.03 5.42 -11.88
C THR A 130 -7.10 4.30 -11.41
N GLU A 131 -6.10 3.92 -12.22
CA GLU A 131 -5.13 2.87 -11.86
C GLU A 131 -4.34 3.19 -10.57
N TYR A 132 -3.94 4.45 -10.39
CA TYR A 132 -3.24 4.92 -9.20
C TYR A 132 -4.18 4.93 -7.98
N ALA A 133 -5.39 5.44 -8.14
CA ALA A 133 -6.42 5.49 -7.10
C ALA A 133 -6.78 4.10 -6.60
N VAL A 134 -7.00 3.13 -7.51
CA VAL A 134 -7.26 1.72 -7.16
C VAL A 134 -6.08 1.11 -6.43
N SER A 135 -4.84 1.38 -6.85
CA SER A 135 -3.65 0.89 -6.13
C SER A 135 -3.57 1.41 -4.68
N LYS A 136 -3.90 2.68 -4.47
CA LYS A 136 -3.89 3.31 -3.14
C LYS A 136 -5.11 2.89 -2.31
N LEU A 137 -6.25 2.63 -2.93
CA LEU A 137 -7.42 2.03 -2.30
C LEU A 137 -7.10 0.65 -1.71
N ALA A 138 -6.47 -0.21 -2.50
CA ALA A 138 -6.04 -1.54 -2.05
C ALA A 138 -5.00 -1.43 -0.92
N LEU A 139 -4.04 -0.51 -1.03
CA LEU A 139 -3.05 -0.27 0.03
C LEU A 139 -3.71 0.20 1.35
N ASN A 140 -4.82 0.95 1.27
CA ASN A 140 -5.58 1.40 2.43
C ASN A 140 -6.35 0.25 3.09
N ALA A 141 -6.97 -0.62 2.28
CA ALA A 141 -7.60 -1.83 2.78
C ALA A 141 -6.57 -2.77 3.45
N TYR A 142 -5.42 -2.95 2.82
CA TYR A 142 -4.34 -3.77 3.38
C TYR A 142 -3.76 -3.17 4.66
N SER A 143 -3.69 -1.84 4.75
CA SER A 143 -3.30 -1.13 5.97
C SER A 143 -4.24 -1.43 7.14
N ARG A 144 -5.56 -1.41 6.91
CA ARG A 144 -6.55 -1.80 7.93
C ARG A 144 -6.41 -3.26 8.35
N LEU A 145 -6.20 -4.15 7.38
CA LEU A 145 -5.95 -5.57 7.65
C LEU A 145 -4.69 -5.78 8.52
N LEU A 146 -3.60 -5.07 8.21
CA LEU A 146 -2.37 -5.14 9.01
C LEU A 146 -2.56 -4.59 10.42
N ALA A 147 -3.26 -3.46 10.57
CA ALA A 147 -3.55 -2.90 11.88
C ALA A 147 -4.33 -3.90 12.77
N LYS A 148 -5.28 -4.64 12.19
CA LYS A 148 -6.01 -5.71 12.89
C LYS A 148 -5.08 -6.87 13.26
N ARG A 149 -4.24 -7.35 12.32
CA ARG A 149 -3.33 -8.49 12.52
C ARG A 149 -2.19 -8.20 13.49
N LEU A 150 -1.76 -6.94 13.60
CA LEU A 150 -0.60 -6.51 14.38
C LEU A 150 -0.99 -5.84 15.71
N LYS A 151 -2.29 -5.79 16.05
CA LYS A 151 -2.81 -5.11 17.24
C LYS A 151 -2.13 -5.56 18.53
N ASP A 152 -1.83 -6.85 18.64
CA ASP A 152 -1.20 -7.46 19.82
C ASP A 152 0.31 -7.68 19.65
N CYS A 153 0.90 -7.18 18.55
CA CYS A 153 2.34 -7.23 18.30
C CYS A 153 3.02 -5.92 18.74
N ASN A 154 4.31 -5.96 19.05
CA ASN A 154 5.14 -4.75 19.28
C ASN A 154 5.45 -3.99 17.96
N ILE A 155 4.52 -4.02 17.00
CA ILE A 155 4.66 -3.50 15.65
C ILE A 155 3.54 -2.49 15.43
N GLY A 156 3.87 -1.21 15.42
CA GLY A 156 2.93 -0.15 15.03
C GLY A 156 2.71 -0.15 13.52
N HIS A 157 1.46 -0.03 13.08
CA HIS A 157 1.10 0.18 11.69
C HIS A 157 0.38 1.51 11.56
N ASN A 158 0.81 2.36 10.63
CA ASN A 158 0.15 3.61 10.28
C ASN A 158 0.08 3.80 8.77
N GLN A 159 -0.89 4.60 8.36
CA GLN A 159 -1.04 5.06 6.98
C GLN A 159 -1.08 6.58 6.96
N ALA A 160 -0.39 7.19 5.99
CA ALA A 160 -0.44 8.64 5.79
C ALA A 160 -0.72 8.98 4.33
N SER A 161 -1.49 10.04 4.10
CA SER A 161 -1.63 10.65 2.77
C SER A 161 -0.97 12.03 2.79
N ARG A 162 -0.03 12.28 1.88
CA ARG A 162 0.58 13.61 1.78
C ARG A 162 -0.35 14.57 1.00
N PRO A 163 -0.40 15.86 1.37
CA PRO A 163 -0.99 16.88 0.50
C PRO A 163 -0.23 16.95 -0.82
N ASP A 164 -0.90 17.45 -1.86
CA ASP A 164 -0.34 17.56 -3.20
C ASP A 164 1.00 18.30 -3.17
N SER A 165 2.07 17.59 -3.51
CA SER A 165 3.47 17.99 -3.30
C SER A 165 4.19 18.10 -4.62
N ARG A 166 5.01 19.14 -4.79
CA ARG A 166 5.82 19.32 -6.00
C ARG A 166 6.83 18.20 -6.16
N THR A 167 6.56 17.28 -7.08
CA THR A 167 7.39 16.12 -7.42
C THR A 167 7.34 15.88 -8.92
N VAL A 168 8.23 15.04 -9.44
CA VAL A 168 8.16 14.59 -10.85
C VAL A 168 6.83 13.88 -11.13
N MET A 169 6.30 13.12 -10.16
CA MET A 169 5.01 12.41 -10.26
C MET A 169 3.82 13.36 -10.48
N THR A 170 3.90 14.61 -10.05
CA THR A 170 2.87 15.64 -10.24
C THR A 170 3.25 16.66 -11.31
N GLY A 171 4.25 16.35 -12.16
CA GLY A 171 4.75 17.27 -13.19
C GLY A 171 5.30 18.58 -12.62
N GLY A 172 5.85 18.55 -11.40
CA GLY A 172 6.35 19.73 -10.69
C GLY A 172 5.26 20.64 -10.11
N LYS A 173 3.98 20.27 -10.24
CA LYS A 173 2.85 21.00 -9.64
C LYS A 173 2.54 20.45 -8.25
N GLY A 174 2.01 21.29 -7.36
CA GLY A 174 1.69 20.91 -5.99
C GLY A 174 1.71 22.11 -5.06
N SER A 175 0.92 22.03 -4.00
CA SER A 175 0.81 23.10 -3.01
C SER A 175 2.14 23.26 -2.26
N GLN A 176 2.70 24.48 -2.26
CA GLN A 176 3.82 24.80 -1.38
C GLN A 176 3.27 24.82 0.05
N ARG A 177 3.90 24.05 0.97
CA ARG A 177 3.59 24.23 2.38
C ARG A 177 3.87 25.69 2.73
N ARG A 178 2.89 26.37 3.33
CA ARG A 178 3.16 27.68 3.95
C ARG A 178 4.35 27.48 4.89
N PRO A 179 5.36 28.37 4.86
CA PRO A 179 6.50 28.24 5.77
C PRO A 179 5.95 28.16 7.19
N CYS A 180 6.47 27.22 8.00
CA CYS A 180 6.20 27.19 9.43
C CYS A 180 6.52 28.59 9.96
N ARG A 181 5.50 29.31 10.44
CA ARG A 181 5.74 30.52 11.22
C ARG A 181 6.46 30.05 12.48
N ARG A 182 7.69 30.52 12.65
CA ARG A 182 8.47 30.35 13.88
C ARG A 182 7.75 31.01 15.05
#